data_AF-A0A847I6S2-F1
#
_entry.id   AF-A0A847I6S2-F1
#
_cell.length_a   1.000
_cell.length_b   1.000
_cell.length_c   1.000
_cell.angle_alpha   90.00
_cell.angle_beta   90.00
_cell.angle_gamma   90.00
#
_symmetry.space_group_name_H-M   'P 1'
#
loop_
_entity.id
_entity.type
_entity.pdbx_description
1 polymer ?
#
loop_
_entity_poly.entity_id
_entity_poly.type
_entity_poly.pdbx_seq_one_letter_code
_entity_poly.pdbx_strand_id
1 'polypeptide(L)'
;QVKRFTRTCGASIPTTLMNELHRLQDDPHAVLSMGVAHATAQCIELLQRGAPGLHFYTLNKSPATRTILTAIRTVYPPANSPAGT
;
A
#
# COMPACT_ATOMS: atom_id res chain seq x y z
N GLN A 1 7.09 -10.38 -8.03
CA GLN A 1 5.74 -10.54 -7.42
C GLN A 1 4.68 -9.69 -8.13
N VAL A 2 4.85 -8.36 -8.20
CA VAL A 2 3.86 -7.43 -8.80
C VAL A 2 3.42 -7.84 -10.22
N LYS A 3 4.38 -8.07 -11.14
CA LYS A 3 4.11 -8.53 -12.52
C LYS A 3 3.24 -9.78 -12.63
N ARG A 4 3.37 -10.71 -11.68
CA ARG A 4 2.59 -11.96 -11.69
C ARG A 4 1.16 -11.68 -11.27
N PHE A 5 0.96 -10.88 -10.23
CA PHE A 5 -0.35 -10.51 -9.72
C PHE A 5 -1.16 -9.74 -10.78
N THR A 6 -0.53 -8.76 -11.43
CA THR A 6 -1.18 -7.91 -12.44
C THR A 6 -1.61 -8.67 -13.68
N ARG A 7 -0.85 -9.70 -14.09
CA ARG A 7 -1.26 -10.60 -15.18
C ARG A 7 -2.49 -11.43 -14.83
N THR A 8 -2.68 -11.77 -13.57
CA THR A 8 -3.81 -12.60 -13.11
C THR A 8 -5.09 -11.79 -12.90
N CYS A 9 -4.99 -10.54 -12.44
CA CYS A 9 -6.16 -9.69 -12.18
C CYS A 9 -6.45 -8.62 -13.25
N GLY A 10 -5.61 -8.50 -14.29
CA GLY A 10 -5.80 -7.52 -15.36
C GLY A 10 -5.44 -6.07 -14.98
N ALA A 11 -4.91 -5.84 -13.78
CA ALA A 11 -4.45 -4.52 -13.38
C ALA A 11 -3.20 -4.09 -14.16
N SER A 12 -3.05 -2.79 -14.43
CA SER A 12 -1.84 -2.23 -15.03
C SER A 12 -0.88 -1.70 -13.96
N ILE A 13 0.42 -1.70 -14.26
CA ILE A 13 1.44 -1.07 -13.43
C ILE A 13 1.81 0.25 -14.13
N PRO A 14 1.72 1.41 -13.46
CA PRO A 14 2.21 2.66 -14.02
C PRO A 14 3.69 2.55 -14.42
N THR A 15 4.05 3.08 -15.59
CA THR A 15 5.41 2.98 -16.13
C THR A 15 6.47 3.53 -15.17
N THR A 16 6.16 4.61 -14.45
CA THR A 16 7.06 5.20 -13.45
C THR A 16 7.36 4.25 -12.30
N LEU A 17 6.34 3.62 -11.72
CA LEU A 17 6.48 2.61 -10.67
C LEU A 17 7.26 1.38 -11.17
N MET A 18 6.99 0.98 -12.40
CA MET A 18 7.65 -0.15 -13.04
C MET A 18 9.16 0.09 -13.22
N ASN A 19 9.54 1.28 -13.70
CA ASN A 19 10.94 1.66 -13.87
C ASN A 19 11.68 1.71 -12.52
N GLU A 20 11.01 2.22 -11.49
CA GLU A 20 11.58 2.29 -10.14
C GLU A 20 11.79 0.89 -9.54
N LEU A 21 10.82 -0.02 -9.70
CA LEU A 21 10.96 -1.42 -9.30
C LEU A 21 12.11 -2.12 -10.01
N HIS A 22 12.33 -1.81 -11.30
CA HIS A 22 13.44 -2.35 -12.07
C HIS A 22 14.79 -1.82 -11.59
N ARG A 23 14.88 -0.52 -11.32
CA ARG A 23 16.10 0.12 -10.82
C ARG A 23 16.57 -0.46 -9.48
N LEU A 24 15.64 -0.79 -8.60
CA LEU A 24 15.91 -1.29 -7.26
C LEU A 24 15.93 -2.82 -7.16
N GLN A 25 15.74 -3.56 -8.26
CA GLN A 25 15.42 -4.99 -8.23
C GLN A 25 16.43 -5.87 -7.48
N ASP A 26 17.70 -5.44 -7.41
CA ASP A 26 18.80 -6.15 -6.77
C ASP A 26 18.97 -5.82 -5.27
N ASP A 27 18.15 -4.89 -4.74
CA ASP A 27 18.07 -4.55 -3.32
C ASP A 27 16.63 -4.79 -2.80
N PRO A 28 16.38 -5.96 -2.18
CA PRO A 28 15.07 -6.29 -1.62
C PRO A 28 14.58 -5.30 -0.56
N HIS A 29 15.49 -4.67 0.21
CA HIS A 29 15.13 -3.68 1.22
C HIS A 29 14.68 -2.38 0.56
N ALA A 30 15.37 -1.93 -0.48
CA ALA A 30 14.97 -0.76 -1.25
C ALA A 30 13.62 -0.99 -1.97
N VAL A 31 13.42 -2.17 -2.58
CA VAL A 31 12.12 -2.53 -3.20
C VAL A 31 10.99 -2.50 -2.18
N LEU A 32 11.22 -3.05 -0.98
CA LEU A 32 10.22 -3.04 0.08
C LEU A 32 9.92 -1.60 0.54
N SER A 33 10.94 -0.81 0.81
CA SER A 33 10.80 0.59 1.26
C SER A 33 10.03 1.43 0.25
N MET A 34 10.40 1.34 -1.02
CA MET A 34 9.72 2.04 -2.11
C MET A 34 8.26 1.56 -2.26
N GLY A 35 8.01 0.24 -2.22
CA GLY A 35 6.65 -0.30 -2.28
C GLY A 35 5.77 0.16 -1.12
N VAL A 36 6.31 0.24 0.10
CA VAL A 36 5.63 0.78 1.28
C VAL A 36 5.30 2.26 1.08
N ALA A 37 6.25 3.07 0.62
CA ALA A 37 6.03 4.49 0.36
C ALA A 37 4.94 4.71 -0.69
N HIS A 38 5.01 3.98 -1.81
CA HIS A 38 4.01 4.07 -2.89
C HIS A 38 2.60 3.69 -2.40
N ALA A 39 2.47 2.55 -1.73
CA ALA A 39 1.18 2.08 -1.22
C ALA A 39 0.62 3.02 -0.14
N THR A 40 1.48 3.62 0.70
CA THR A 40 1.06 4.59 1.72
C THR A 40 0.47 5.84 1.08
N ALA A 41 1.14 6.41 0.08
CA ALA A 41 0.64 7.57 -0.66
C ALA A 41 -0.70 7.27 -1.34
N GLN A 42 -0.81 6.11 -1.99
CA GLN A 42 -2.05 5.66 -2.63
C GLN A 42 -3.20 5.52 -1.61
N CYS A 43 -2.94 4.92 -0.45
CA CYS A 43 -3.95 4.76 0.59
C CYS A 43 -4.44 6.11 1.13
N ILE A 44 -3.53 7.05 1.38
CA ILE A 44 -3.87 8.40 1.82
C ILE A 44 -4.74 9.10 0.77
N GLU A 45 -4.35 9.04 -0.50
CA GLU A 45 -5.11 9.66 -1.58
C GLU A 45 -6.53 9.06 -1.71
N LEU A 46 -6.67 7.73 -1.61
CA LEU A 46 -7.98 7.07 -1.65
C LEU A 46 -8.89 7.55 -0.51
N LEU A 47 -8.36 7.64 0.72
CA LEU A 47 -9.11 8.14 1.88
C LEU A 47 -9.46 9.63 1.73
N GLN A 48 -8.53 10.45 1.23
CA GLN A 48 -8.78 11.87 0.93
C GLN A 48 -9.91 12.06 -0.09
N ARG A 49 -10.01 11.14 -1.06
CA ARG A 49 -11.07 11.13 -2.07
C ARG A 49 -12.38 10.48 -1.59
N GLY A 50 -12.49 10.12 -0.30
CA GLY A 50 -13.73 9.64 0.31
C GLY A 50 -13.96 8.13 0.22
N ALA A 51 -12.91 7.32 0.00
CA ALA A 51 -13.05 5.87 0.10
C ALA A 51 -13.51 5.48 1.53
N PRO A 52 -14.48 4.55 1.69
CA PRO A 52 -15.04 4.20 2.99
C PRO A 52 -14.07 3.39 3.88
N GLY A 53 -13.01 2.83 3.30
CA GLY A 53 -12.02 2.02 4.00
C GLY A 53 -11.00 1.43 3.03
N LEU A 54 -10.05 0.68 3.59
CA LEU A 54 -8.96 0.04 2.87
C LEU A 54 -8.92 -1.46 3.19
N HIS A 55 -8.75 -2.29 2.17
CA HIS A 55 -8.56 -3.74 2.31
C HIS A 55 -7.18 -4.13 1.78
N PHE A 56 -6.37 -4.79 2.62
CA PHE A 56 -4.99 -5.14 2.28
C PHE A 56 -4.84 -6.61 1.91
N TYR A 57 -4.31 -6.89 0.72
CA TYR A 57 -3.80 -8.21 0.36
C TYR A 57 -2.40 -8.43 0.95
N THR A 58 -2.36 -8.98 2.17
CA THR A 58 -1.11 -9.16 2.93
C THR A 58 -0.24 -10.31 2.42
N LEU A 59 -0.84 -11.28 1.72
CA LEU A 59 -0.16 -12.48 1.23
C LEU A 59 0.59 -13.22 2.36
N ASN A 60 -0.05 -13.32 3.53
CA ASN A 60 0.49 -13.88 4.77
C ASN A 60 1.78 -13.19 5.28
N LYS A 61 2.04 -11.94 4.84
CA LYS A 61 3.17 -11.11 5.27
C LYS A 61 2.64 -9.82 5.89
N SER A 62 2.92 -9.62 7.18
CA SER A 62 2.47 -8.45 7.93
C SER A 62 3.39 -7.21 7.92
N PRO A 63 4.73 -7.29 7.73
CA PRO A 63 5.60 -6.12 7.93
C PRO A 63 5.24 -4.91 7.07
N ALA A 64 5.08 -5.09 5.75
CA ALA A 64 4.75 -3.99 4.84
C ALA A 64 3.41 -3.34 5.21
N THR A 65 2.36 -4.16 5.38
CA THR A 65 1.02 -3.70 5.74
C THR A 65 0.99 -2.98 7.08
N ARG A 66 1.75 -3.45 8.07
CA ARG A 66 1.84 -2.81 9.39
C ARG A 66 2.48 -1.44 9.30
N THR A 67 3.57 -1.29 8.53
CA THR A 67 4.21 0.01 8.31
C THR A 67 3.26 0.98 7.62
N ILE A 68 2.56 0.53 6.56
CA ILE A 68 1.58 1.35 5.85
C ILE A 68 0.45 1.79 6.79
N LEU A 69 -0.13 0.86 7.56
CA LEU A 69 -1.20 1.16 8.50
C LEU A 69 -0.77 2.15 9.59
N THR A 70 0.43 1.99 10.14
CA THR A 70 1.00 2.93 11.12
C THR A 70 1.12 4.33 10.53
N ALA A 71 1.61 4.46 9.29
CA ALA A 71 1.73 5.74 8.60
C ALA A 71 0.36 6.38 8.30
N ILE A 72 -0.62 5.59 7.85
CA ILE A 72 -1.97 6.13 7.57
C ILE A 72 -2.64 6.63 8.85
N ARG A 73 -2.47 5.94 9.98
CA ARG A 73 -3.11 6.31 11.25
C ARG A 73 -2.65 7.65 11.83
N THR A 74 -1.49 8.17 11.41
CA THR A 74 -1.05 9.51 11.83
C THR A 74 -1.83 10.62 11.11
N VAL A 75 -2.32 10.34 9.90
CA VAL A 75 -3.07 11.28 9.05
C VAL A 75 -4.59 11.07 9.17
N TYR A 76 -4.99 9.81 9.29
CA TYR A 76 -6.37 9.34 9.44
C TYR A 76 -6.51 8.52 10.73
N PRO A 77 -6.59 9.18 11.89
CA PRO A 77 -6.88 8.47 13.13
C PRO A 77 -8.23 7.76 12.99
N PRO A 78 -8.39 6.55 13.54
CA PRO A 78 -9.69 5.91 13.58
C PRO A 78 -10.66 6.87 14.26
N ALA A 79 -11.83 7.08 13.66
CA ALA A 79 -12.89 7.80 14.35
C ALA A 79 -13.07 7.16 15.72
N ASN A 80 -13.14 7.96 16.78
CA ASN A 80 -13.55 7.48 18.09
C ASN A 80 -14.97 6.93 17.91
N SER A 81 -15.11 5.63 17.61
CA SER A 81 -16.40 4.98 17.70
C SER A 81 -16.81 5.10 19.16
N PRO A 82 -17.91 5.80 19.50
CA PRO A 82 -18.51 5.59 20.80
C PRO A 82 -18.79 4.09 20.89
N ALA A 83 -18.26 3.44 21.93
CA ALA A 83 -18.67 2.09 22.26
C ALA A 83 -20.21 2.08 22.23
N GLY A 84 -20.79 1.19 21.42
CA GLY A 84 -22.22 1.15 21.19
C GLY A 84 -22.98 1.19 22.51
N THR A 85 -23.95 2.09 22.58
CA THR A 85 -25.11 2.02 23.47
C THR A 85 -25.89 0.74 23.22
#